data_AF-A0AAJ0XEZ0-F1
#
_entry.id   AF-A0AAJ0XEZ0-F1
#
_cell.length_a   1.000
_cell.length_b   1.000
_cell.length_c   1.000
_cell.angle_alpha   90.00
_cell.angle_beta   90.00
_cell.angle_gamma   90.00
#
_symmetry.space_group_name_H-M   'P 1'
#
loop_
_entity.id
_entity.type
_entity.pdbx_description
1 polymer ?
#
loop_
_entity_poly.entity_id
_entity_poly.type
_entity_poly.pdbx_seq_one_letter_code
_entity_poly.pdbx_strand_id
1 'polypeptide(L)'
;MNTAQRVFSILLLLALLVPGAASAEKPSDAHALEGVTSGKVAWDINMGNPRALLVNLRVIDETYEDLKRQGVEPDMIFTFRGPSARLVSGDRTDVPLDEEAVYDEIAEQIKALLAKPNVRMEVCSITTRLAGID
;
A
#
# COMPACT_ATOMS: atom_id res chain seq x y z
N MET A 1 -18.27 -40.09 -38.26
CA MET A 1 -18.19 -38.78 -37.58
C MET A 1 -18.03 -37.70 -38.63
N ASN A 2 -19.03 -36.84 -38.79
CA ASN A 2 -19.02 -35.73 -39.76
C ASN A 2 -18.10 -34.59 -39.28
N THR A 3 -17.64 -33.75 -40.21
CA THR A 3 -16.65 -32.69 -39.97
C THR A 3 -17.09 -31.73 -38.86
N ALA A 4 -18.39 -31.43 -38.78
CA ALA A 4 -18.98 -30.59 -37.74
C ALA A 4 -18.80 -31.16 -36.33
N GLN A 5 -18.97 -32.48 -36.16
CA GLN A 5 -18.81 -33.13 -34.86
C GLN A 5 -17.35 -33.21 -34.43
N ARG A 6 -16.40 -33.30 -35.37
CA ARG A 6 -14.96 -33.20 -35.07
C ARG A 6 -14.57 -31.80 -34.61
N VAL A 7 -15.08 -30.76 -35.28
CA VAL A 7 -14.84 -29.36 -34.91
C VAL A 7 -15.42 -29.05 -33.53
N PHE A 8 -16.64 -29.53 -33.25
CA PHE A 8 -17.27 -29.37 -31.93
C PHE A 8 -16.48 -30.06 -30.82
N SER A 9 -16.02 -31.30 -31.03
CA SER A 9 -15.20 -32.01 -30.05
C SER A 9 -13.85 -31.32 -29.81
N ILE A 10 -13.21 -30.77 -30.85
CA ILE A 10 -11.95 -30.02 -30.71
C ILE A 10 -12.16 -28.72 -29.93
N LEU A 11 -13.25 -27.98 -30.19
CA LEU A 11 -13.60 -26.76 -29.46
C LEU A 11 -13.89 -27.05 -27.98
N LEU A 12 -14.58 -28.16 -27.68
CA LEU A 12 -14.87 -28.59 -26.32
C LEU A 12 -13.60 -29.00 -25.57
N LEU A 13 -12.66 -29.69 -26.24
CA LEU A 13 -11.34 -30.01 -25.68
C LEU A 13 -10.48 -28.74 -25.46
N LEU A 14 -10.55 -27.75 -26.36
CA LEU A 14 -9.85 -26.46 -26.16
C LEU A 14 -10.41 -25.66 -24.98
N ALA A 15 -11.72 -25.73 -24.72
CA ALA A 15 -12.34 -25.07 -23.58
C ALA A 15 -11.90 -25.68 -22.22
N LEU A 16 -11.56 -26.97 -22.20
CA LEU A 16 -11.02 -27.67 -21.03
C LEU A 16 -9.52 -27.41 -20.79
N LEU A 17 -8.81 -26.88 -21.80
CA LEU A 17 -7.39 -26.51 -21.73
C LEU A 17 -7.16 -25.08 -21.22
N VAL A 18 -8.22 -24.31 -20.97
CA VAL A 18 -8.10 -23.05 -20.24
C VAL A 18 -7.73 -23.43 -18.81
N PRO A 19 -6.50 -23.16 -18.33
CA PRO A 19 -6.19 -23.32 -16.93
C PRO A 19 -7.21 -22.43 -16.21
N GLY A 20 -8.06 -23.04 -15.37
CA GLY A 20 -8.91 -22.27 -14.50
C GLY A 20 -8.01 -21.24 -13.83
N ALA A 21 -8.36 -19.96 -13.94
CA ALA A 21 -7.65 -18.89 -13.26
C ALA A 21 -7.79 -19.16 -11.76
N ALA A 22 -6.93 -20.03 -11.24
CA ALA A 22 -6.77 -20.29 -9.84
C ALA A 22 -6.16 -19.01 -9.32
N SER A 23 -7.03 -18.10 -8.87
CA SER A 23 -6.63 -16.95 -8.11
C SER A 23 -5.90 -17.50 -6.89
N ALA A 24 -4.57 -17.42 -6.91
CA ALA A 24 -3.76 -17.85 -5.78
C ALA A 24 -4.26 -17.05 -4.57
N GLU A 25 -4.71 -17.76 -3.55
CA GLU A 25 -5.17 -17.14 -2.32
C GLU A 25 -4.00 -16.36 -1.72
N LYS A 26 -4.23 -15.10 -1.32
CA LYS A 26 -3.19 -14.30 -0.67
C LYS A 26 -2.70 -15.05 0.58
N PRO A 27 -1.39 -14.97 0.91
CA PRO A 27 -0.88 -15.48 2.18
C PRO A 27 -1.73 -15.01 3.36
N SER A 28 -1.83 -15.87 4.37
CA SER A 28 -2.62 -15.62 5.58
C SER A 28 -1.70 -15.54 6.79
N ASP A 29 -1.97 -14.56 7.64
CA ASP A 29 -1.32 -14.33 8.93
C ASP A 29 -2.19 -14.85 10.09
N ALA A 30 -3.19 -15.70 9.81
CA ALA A 30 -4.17 -16.16 10.79
C ALA A 30 -3.55 -16.73 12.08
N HIS A 31 -2.40 -17.40 11.98
CA HIS A 31 -1.67 -17.89 13.14
C HIS A 31 -1.06 -16.75 13.97
N ALA A 32 -0.50 -15.72 13.33
CA ALA A 32 0.09 -14.57 14.02
C ALA A 32 -0.97 -13.63 14.61
N LEU A 33 -2.17 -13.61 14.03
CA LEU A 33 -3.29 -12.77 14.44
C LEU A 33 -4.30 -13.49 15.34
N GLU A 34 -4.01 -14.70 15.79
CA GLU A 34 -4.93 -15.48 16.64
C GLU A 34 -5.29 -14.71 17.92
N GLY A 35 -6.59 -14.46 18.11
CA GLY A 35 -7.13 -13.71 19.25
C GLY A 35 -6.92 -12.19 19.19
N VAL A 36 -6.28 -11.66 18.14
CA VAL A 36 -6.12 -10.22 17.93
C VAL A 36 -7.39 -9.68 17.26
N THR A 37 -8.07 -8.74 17.90
CA THR A 37 -9.27 -8.10 17.36
C THR A 37 -9.02 -6.68 16.84
N SER A 38 -7.98 -6.01 17.34
CA SER A 38 -7.54 -4.69 16.89
C SER A 38 -6.02 -4.62 16.76
N GLY A 39 -5.56 -4.15 15.62
CA GLY A 39 -4.15 -3.98 15.29
C GLY A 39 -3.73 -2.53 15.45
N LYS A 40 -3.14 -2.19 16.61
CA LYS A 40 -2.58 -0.85 16.87
C LYS A 40 -1.16 -0.76 16.37
N VAL A 41 -0.91 0.07 15.36
CA VAL A 41 0.38 0.13 14.66
C VAL A 41 0.92 1.55 14.65
N ALA A 42 2.16 1.71 15.14
CA ALA A 42 2.92 2.93 14.98
C ALA A 42 4.01 2.74 13.93
N TRP A 43 3.92 3.46 12.82
CA TRP A 43 4.89 3.40 11.73
C TRP A 43 5.96 4.47 11.93
N ASP A 44 7.19 4.04 12.22
CA ASP A 44 8.36 4.92 12.22
C ASP A 44 8.91 5.09 10.80
N ILE A 45 8.62 6.25 10.21
CA ILE A 45 8.96 6.57 8.82
C ILE A 45 10.09 7.58 8.80
N ASN A 46 11.27 7.16 8.36
CA ASN A 46 12.49 7.97 8.38
C ASN A 46 13.31 7.94 7.08
N MET A 47 12.74 7.42 6.00
CA MET A 47 13.41 7.31 4.70
C MET A 47 13.56 8.68 4.02
N GLY A 48 14.73 8.94 3.43
CA GLY A 48 15.00 10.15 2.66
C GLY A 48 14.91 10.00 1.14
N ASN A 49 14.71 8.77 0.63
CA ASN A 49 14.51 8.53 -0.79
C ASN A 49 13.01 8.50 -1.11
N PRO A 50 12.51 9.33 -2.04
CA PRO A 50 11.07 9.46 -2.26
C PRO A 50 10.44 8.22 -2.92
N ARG A 51 11.15 7.53 -3.83
CA ARG A 51 10.67 6.27 -4.43
C ARG A 51 10.55 5.16 -3.37
N ALA A 52 11.54 5.07 -2.48
CA ALA A 52 11.50 4.11 -1.37
C ALA A 52 10.36 4.41 -0.40
N LEU A 53 10.13 5.68 -0.07
CA LEU A 53 8.99 6.09 0.75
C LEU A 53 7.66 5.70 0.10
N LEU A 54 7.47 5.97 -1.18
CA LEU A 54 6.25 5.60 -1.90
C LEU A 54 5.98 4.09 -1.86
N VAL A 55 7.00 3.27 -2.09
CA VAL A 55 6.90 1.81 -1.97
C VAL A 55 6.49 1.41 -0.55
N ASN A 56 7.10 2.01 0.46
CA ASN A 56 6.75 1.71 1.85
C ASN A 56 5.31 2.10 2.19
N LEU A 57 4.83 3.27 1.72
CA LEU A 57 3.43 3.68 1.92
C LEU A 57 2.44 2.69 1.27
N ARG A 58 2.77 2.15 0.10
CA ARG A 58 1.96 1.10 -0.55
C ARG A 58 1.96 -0.22 0.24
N VAL A 59 3.09 -0.59 0.85
CA VAL A 59 3.15 -1.76 1.75
C VAL A 59 2.31 -1.54 3.00
N ILE A 60 2.30 -0.31 3.55
CA ILE A 60 1.45 -0.01 4.71
C ILE A 60 -0.03 -0.07 4.34
N ASP A 61 -0.40 0.42 3.16
CA ASP A 61 -1.77 0.31 2.64
C ASP A 61 -2.21 -1.16 2.51
N GLU A 62 -1.36 -2.00 1.91
CA GLU A 62 -1.59 -3.45 1.83
C GLU A 62 -1.72 -4.07 3.23
N THR A 63 -0.90 -3.65 4.19
CA THR A 63 -0.98 -4.12 5.59
C THR A 63 -2.32 -3.74 6.23
N TYR A 64 -2.85 -2.55 5.96
CA TYR A 64 -4.16 -2.13 6.44
C TYR A 64 -5.26 -3.03 5.88
N GLU A 65 -5.24 -3.29 4.57
CA GLU A 65 -6.24 -4.15 3.92
C GLU A 65 -6.11 -5.61 4.38
N ASP A 66 -4.90 -6.11 4.62
CA ASP A 66 -4.67 -7.47 5.09
C ASP A 66 -5.12 -7.69 6.53
N LEU A 67 -4.94 -6.71 7.42
CA LEU A 67 -5.54 -6.75 8.77
C LEU A 67 -7.07 -6.82 8.68
N LYS A 68 -7.70 -5.95 7.87
CA LYS A 68 -9.15 -5.96 7.68
C LYS A 68 -9.67 -7.26 7.08
N ARG A 69 -9.00 -7.78 6.05
CA ARG A 69 -9.33 -9.06 5.38
C ARG A 69 -9.36 -10.21 6.37
N GLN A 70 -8.53 -10.15 7.41
CA GLN A 70 -8.38 -11.18 8.44
C GLN A 70 -9.19 -10.90 9.70
N GLY A 71 -10.09 -9.90 9.67
CA GLY A 71 -11.00 -9.61 10.79
C GLY A 71 -10.39 -8.80 11.93
N VAL A 72 -9.21 -8.20 11.72
CA VAL A 72 -8.53 -7.34 12.68
C VAL A 72 -8.81 -5.87 12.34
N GLU A 73 -9.37 -5.10 13.28
CA GLU A 73 -9.62 -3.67 13.09
C GLU A 73 -8.30 -2.87 13.15
N PRO A 74 -7.87 -2.20 12.07
CA PRO A 74 -6.64 -1.42 12.12
C PRO A 74 -6.83 -0.09 12.86
N ASP A 75 -5.83 0.30 13.66
CA ASP A 75 -5.67 1.64 14.26
C ASP A 75 -4.21 2.05 14.04
N MET A 76 -3.97 2.89 13.05
CA MET A 76 -2.63 3.19 12.55
C MET A 76 -2.26 4.66 12.75
N ILE A 77 -1.03 4.88 13.19
CA ILE A 77 -0.40 6.20 13.21
C ILE A 77 0.89 6.18 12.40
N PHE A 78 0.97 7.05 11.39
CA PHE A 78 2.21 7.32 10.68
C PHE A 78 3.01 8.38 11.42
N THR A 79 4.28 8.10 11.73
CA THR A 79 5.16 9.07 12.38
C THR A 79 6.35 9.36 11.47
N PHE A 80 6.39 10.57 10.92
CA PHE A 80 7.46 11.01 10.02
C PHE A 80 8.54 11.74 10.81
N ARG A 81 9.79 11.28 10.72
CA ARG A 81 10.94 11.92 11.36
C ARG A 81 12.18 11.92 10.47
N GLY A 82 13.08 12.88 10.71
CA GLY A 82 14.31 12.98 9.91
C GLY A 82 13.98 13.32 8.45
N PRO A 83 14.67 12.73 7.46
CA PRO A 83 14.57 13.21 6.09
C PRO A 83 13.18 12.99 5.47
N SER A 84 12.37 12.07 5.99
CA SER A 84 11.00 11.84 5.51
C SER A 84 10.06 13.03 5.76
N ALA A 85 10.35 13.88 6.76
CA ALA A 85 9.53 15.06 7.05
C ALA A 85 9.48 16.04 5.87
N ARG A 86 10.59 16.18 5.13
CA ARG A 86 10.63 17.02 3.92
C ARG A 86 9.86 16.39 2.75
N LEU A 87 9.86 15.06 2.64
CA LEU A 87 9.16 14.35 1.57
C LEU A 87 7.63 14.46 1.67
N VAL A 88 7.12 14.66 2.88
CA VAL A 88 5.67 14.81 3.14
C VAL A 88 5.24 16.26 3.37
N SER A 89 6.17 17.20 3.22
CA SER A 89 5.89 18.63 3.27
C SER A 89 5.14 19.08 2.01
N GLY A 90 4.28 20.09 2.18
CA GLY A 90 3.70 20.82 1.06
C GLY A 90 4.68 21.76 0.36
N ASP A 91 5.84 22.06 0.98
CA ASP A 91 6.91 22.85 0.36
C ASP A 91 7.61 22.05 -0.74
N ARG A 92 7.58 22.58 -1.97
CA ARG A 92 8.19 22.00 -3.17
C ARG A 92 9.41 22.77 -3.68
N THR A 93 9.89 23.79 -2.97
CA THR A 93 10.89 24.75 -3.46
C THR A 93 12.18 24.09 -3.97
N ASP A 94 12.61 23.00 -3.33
CA ASP A 94 13.87 22.30 -3.65
C ASP A 94 13.65 20.91 -4.29
N VAL A 95 12.44 20.61 -4.76
CA VAL A 95 12.16 19.32 -5.39
C VAL A 95 12.66 19.33 -6.84
N PRO A 96 13.52 18.38 -7.26
CA PRO A 96 13.93 18.26 -8.66
C PRO A 96 12.72 18.00 -9.57
N LEU A 97 12.70 18.62 -10.76
CA LEU A 97 11.61 18.49 -11.73
C LEU A 97 11.34 17.02 -12.12
N ASP A 98 12.37 16.17 -12.17
CA ASP A 98 12.26 14.74 -12.47
C ASP A 98 11.79 13.88 -11.29
N GLU A 99 11.64 14.48 -10.11
CA GLU A 99 11.09 13.85 -8.91
C GLU A 99 9.68 14.35 -8.54
N GLU A 100 9.21 15.48 -9.07
CA GLU A 100 7.89 16.07 -8.74
C GLU A 100 6.74 15.05 -8.82
N ALA A 101 6.69 14.26 -9.89
CA ALA A 101 5.66 13.24 -10.08
C ALA A 101 5.60 12.23 -8.92
N VAL A 102 6.76 11.85 -8.36
CA VAL A 102 6.81 10.89 -7.26
C VAL A 102 6.39 11.53 -5.93
N TYR A 103 6.64 12.83 -5.75
CA TYR A 103 6.16 13.60 -4.61
C TYR A 103 4.63 13.76 -4.64
N ASP A 104 4.04 13.86 -5.83
CA ASP A 104 2.59 13.87 -5.99
C ASP A 104 1.98 12.50 -5.70
N GLU A 105 2.62 11.42 -6.18
CA GLU A 105 2.21 10.05 -5.82
C GLU A 105 2.29 9.80 -4.31
N ILE A 106 3.32 10.31 -3.62
CA ILE A 106 3.42 10.26 -2.15
C ILE A 106 2.24 10.98 -1.50
N ALA A 107 1.95 12.22 -1.93
CA ALA A 107 0.89 13.03 -1.36
C ALA A 107 -0.48 12.36 -1.53
N GLU A 108 -0.77 11.83 -2.72
CA GLU A 108 -2.02 11.12 -3.00
C GLU A 108 -2.12 9.79 -2.23
N GLN A 109 -1.01 9.04 -2.09
CA GLN A 109 -1.01 7.81 -1.28
C GLN A 109 -1.26 8.12 0.21
N ILE A 110 -0.64 9.17 0.77
CA ILE A 110 -0.88 9.59 2.15
C ILE A 110 -2.34 10.01 2.32
N LYS A 111 -2.88 10.82 1.42
CA LYS A 111 -4.29 11.23 1.44
C LYS A 111 -5.24 10.04 1.38
N ALA A 112 -4.97 9.05 0.52
CA ALA A 112 -5.75 7.83 0.43
C ALA A 112 -5.72 7.02 1.75
N LEU A 113 -4.54 6.91 2.38
CA LEU A 113 -4.38 6.26 3.68
C LEU A 113 -5.15 6.99 4.78
N LEU A 114 -5.03 8.32 4.87
CA LEU A 114 -5.72 9.14 5.88
C LEU A 114 -7.24 9.17 5.71
N ALA A 115 -7.75 8.86 4.51
CA ALA A 115 -9.18 8.72 4.28
C ALA A 115 -9.76 7.43 4.90
N LYS A 116 -8.91 6.48 5.30
CA LYS A 116 -9.34 5.23 5.91
C LYS A 116 -9.69 5.41 7.40
N PRO A 117 -10.65 4.63 7.93
CA PRO A 117 -10.99 4.65 9.35
C PRO A 117 -9.78 4.39 10.26
N ASN A 118 -9.69 5.14 11.37
CA ASN A 118 -8.68 5.02 12.43
C ASN A 118 -7.23 5.17 11.95
N VAL A 119 -7.01 5.96 10.89
CA VAL A 119 -5.68 6.27 10.38
C VAL A 119 -5.36 7.75 10.62
N ARG A 120 -4.18 8.03 11.17
CA ARG A 120 -3.69 9.39 11.43
C ARG A 120 -2.21 9.53 11.10
N MET A 121 -1.74 10.75 10.92
CA MET A 121 -0.32 11.05 10.72
C MET A 121 0.18 12.11 11.69
N GLU A 122 1.45 12.01 12.03
CA GLU A 122 2.20 12.95 12.85
C GLU A 122 3.58 13.20 12.21
N VAL A 123 4.09 14.42 12.37
CA VAL A 123 5.44 14.79 11.90
C VAL A 123 6.26 15.32 13.08
N CYS A 124 7.52 14.91 13.15
CA CYS A 124 8.42 15.27 14.23
C CYS A 124 8.63 16.80 14.31
N SER A 125 8.15 17.41 15.39
CA SER A 125 8.24 18.86 15.64
C SER A 125 9.67 19.40 15.76
N ILE A 126 10.64 18.54 16.10
CA ILE A 126 12.06 18.91 16.12
C ILE A 126 12.57 19.05 14.68
N THR A 127 12.23 18.10 13.81
CA THR A 127 12.66 18.11 12.41
C THR A 127 12.01 19.25 11.64
N THR A 128 10.71 19.49 11.81
CA THR A 128 10.02 20.59 11.12
C THR A 128 10.68 21.93 11.44
N ARG A 129 10.94 22.19 12.73
CA ARG A 129 11.65 23.41 13.18
C ARG A 129 13.06 23.54 12.62
N LEU A 130 13.85 22.46 12.62
CA LEU A 130 15.24 22.50 12.13
C LEU A 130 15.33 22.63 10.61
N ALA A 131 14.35 22.09 9.88
CA ALA A 131 14.32 22.10 8.43
C ALA A 131 13.51 23.28 7.83
N GLY A 132 12.88 24.10 8.68
CA GLY A 132 12.05 25.23 8.26
C GLY A 132 10.79 24.80 7.51
N ILE A 133 10.22 23.64 7.88
CA ILE A 133 9.00 23.08 7.29
C ILE A 133 7.82 23.43 8.21
N ASP A 134 6.71 23.89 7.63
CA ASP A 134 5.41 24.12 8.30
C ASP A 134 4.38 23.09 7.83
#